data_AF-A0A524GC26-F1
#
_entry.id   AF-A0A524GC26-F1
#
_cell.length_a   1.000
_cell.length_b   1.000
_cell.length_c   1.000
_cell.angle_alpha   90.00
_cell.angle_beta   90.00
_cell.angle_gamma   90.00
#
_symmetry.space_group_name_H-M   'P 1'
#
loop_
_entity.id
_entity.type
_entity.pdbx_description
1 polymer ?
#
loop_
_entity_poly.entity_id
_entity_poly.type
_entity_poly.pdbx_seq_one_letter_code
_entity_poly.pdbx_strand_id
1 'polypeptide(L)'
;MSNNTTTNLKISKSAYFTTKDYVWMVSTFATTPIVASMLSIAGYIPIDPITAAIDGFIVSIVYVGYRVLDAYRKISLHRRLQSKSNESL
;
A
#
# COMPACT_ATOMS: atom_id res chain seq x y z
N MET A 1 -10.04 -44.11 2.96
CA MET A 1 -9.13 -43.44 3.91
C MET A 1 -8.93 -42.02 3.42
N SER A 2 -9.49 -41.05 4.14
CA SER A 2 -9.49 -39.64 3.76
C SER A 2 -8.31 -38.94 4.43
N ASN A 3 -7.41 -38.39 3.61
CA ASN A 3 -6.19 -37.73 4.07
C ASN A 3 -6.49 -36.27 4.34
N ASN A 4 -7.14 -36.02 5.49
CA ASN A 4 -7.56 -34.69 5.93
C ASN A 4 -6.32 -33.95 6.43
N THR A 5 -5.56 -33.38 5.51
CA THR A 5 -4.53 -32.41 5.87
C THR A 5 -5.28 -31.14 6.26
N THR A 6 -5.67 -31.05 7.53
CA THR A 6 -6.20 -29.85 8.15
C THR A 6 -5.09 -28.81 8.14
N THR A 7 -4.98 -28.08 7.02
CA THR A 7 -4.27 -26.81 6.95
C THR A 7 -4.91 -25.89 7.97
N ASN A 8 -4.35 -25.92 9.17
CA ASN A 8 -4.51 -24.91 10.20
C ASN A 8 -4.09 -23.57 9.60
N LEU A 9 -5.01 -22.95 8.87
CA LEU A 9 -4.99 -21.53 8.56
C LEU A 9 -5.19 -20.81 9.90
N LYS A 10 -4.13 -20.81 10.71
CA LYS A 10 -4.02 -19.94 11.88
C LYS A 10 -4.23 -18.55 11.33
N ILE A 11 -5.40 -17.98 11.60
CA ILE A 11 -5.72 -16.59 11.30
C ILE A 11 -4.69 -15.78 12.09
N SER A 12 -3.58 -15.46 11.43
CA SER A 12 -2.59 -14.56 11.99
C SER A 12 -3.31 -13.22 12.12
N LYS A 13 -3.69 -12.87 13.36
CA LYS A 13 -4.09 -11.53 13.76
C LYS A 13 -2.88 -10.58 13.66
N SER A 14 -2.18 -10.53 12.53
CA SER A 14 -1.20 -9.46 12.33
C SER A 14 -1.97 -8.17 12.09
N ALA A 15 -1.57 -7.09 12.74
CA ALA A 15 -2.10 -5.76 12.45
C ALA A 15 -2.00 -5.51 10.93
N TYR A 16 -3.09 -5.00 10.35
CA TYR A 16 -3.24 -4.81 8.90
C TYR A 16 -2.17 -3.88 8.31
N PHE A 17 -1.66 -2.97 9.14
CA PHE A 17 -0.49 -2.17 8.88
C PHE A 17 0.48 -2.36 10.04
N THR A 18 1.73 -2.65 9.73
CA THR A 18 2.82 -2.68 10.71
C THR A 18 3.41 -1.29 10.85
N THR A 19 4.13 -1.05 11.95
CA THR A 19 4.88 0.21 12.14
C THR A 19 5.78 0.54 10.95
N LYS A 20 6.33 -0.48 10.27
CA LYS A 20 7.15 -0.31 9.06
C LYS A 20 6.35 0.29 7.90
N ASP A 21 5.10 -0.10 7.74
CA ASP A 21 4.23 0.43 6.68
C ASP A 21 3.86 1.89 6.93
N TYR A 22 3.64 2.26 8.20
CA TYR A 22 3.43 3.65 8.60
C TYR A 22 4.66 4.53 8.34
N VAL A 23 5.85 4.07 8.72
CA VAL A 23 7.10 4.79 8.44
C VAL A 23 7.31 4.96 6.95
N TRP A 24 7.04 3.92 6.16
CA TRP A 24 7.12 4.01 4.69
C TRP A 24 6.14 5.01 4.10
N MET A 25 4.88 5.03 4.57
CA MET A 25 3.87 5.99 4.12
C MET A 25 4.31 7.42 4.42
N VAL A 26 4.70 7.71 5.66
CA VAL A 26 5.16 9.04 6.09
C VAL A 26 6.40 9.46 5.31
N SER A 27 7.37 8.55 5.15
CA SER A 27 8.56 8.81 4.35
C SER A 27 8.18 9.20 2.93
N THR A 28 7.25 8.48 2.30
CA THR A 28 6.83 8.74 0.92
C THR A 28 6.19 10.14 0.79
N PHE A 29 5.37 10.54 1.76
CA PHE A 29 4.77 11.88 1.79
C PHE A 29 5.79 13.01 1.95
N ALA A 30 6.89 12.75 2.68
CA ALA A 30 7.94 13.75 2.87
C ALA A 30 8.93 13.79 1.70
N THR A 31 9.40 12.63 1.24
CA THR A 31 10.49 12.56 0.26
C THR A 31 10.02 12.93 -1.14
N THR A 32 8.79 12.58 -1.53
CA THR A 32 8.32 12.80 -2.91
C THR A 32 8.21 14.29 -3.27
N PRO A 33 7.57 15.15 -2.46
CA PRO A 33 7.55 16.60 -2.72
C PRO A 33 8.96 17.19 -2.75
N ILE A 34 9.84 16.79 -1.81
CA ILE A 34 11.21 17.29 -1.73
C ILE A 34 11.99 16.94 -3.00
N VAL A 35 11.93 15.69 -3.44
CA VAL A 35 12.61 15.23 -4.66
C VAL A 35 12.05 15.95 -5.89
N ALA A 36 10.74 16.13 -5.98
CA ALA A 36 10.12 16.85 -7.09
C ALA A 36 10.57 18.32 -7.16
N SER A 37 10.62 19.01 -6.02
CA SER A 37 11.18 20.38 -5.94
C SER A 37 12.65 20.41 -6.31
N MET A 38 13.45 19.45 -5.85
CA MET A 38 14.87 19.38 -6.19
C MET A 38 15.12 19.14 -7.68
N LEU A 39 14.30 18.31 -8.32
CA LEU A 39 14.36 18.08 -9.77
C LEU A 39 13.98 19.34 -10.56
N SER A 40 13.00 20.11 -10.08
CA SER A 40 12.66 21.42 -10.64
C SER A 40 13.83 22.42 -10.51
N ILE A 41 14.43 22.54 -9.31
CA ILE A 41 15.58 23.42 -9.07
C ILE A 41 16.78 23.03 -9.96
N ALA A 42 17.03 21.73 -10.13
CA ALA A 42 18.10 21.22 -10.98
C ALA A 42 17.81 21.34 -12.49
N GLY A 43 16.62 21.82 -12.88
CA GLY A 43 16.24 22.05 -14.27
C GLY A 43 15.77 20.81 -15.03
N TYR A 44 15.50 19.69 -14.34
CA TYR A 44 14.95 18.48 -14.96
C TYR A 44 13.45 18.60 -15.25
N ILE A 45 12.74 19.46 -14.51
CA ILE A 45 11.31 19.70 -14.67
C ILE A 45 11.10 21.19 -14.95
N PRO A 46 10.46 21.57 -16.08
CA PRO A 46 10.24 22.97 -16.45
C PRO A 46 9.02 23.57 -15.73
N ILE A 47 8.97 23.41 -14.41
CA ILE A 47 7.88 23.88 -13.53
C ILE A 47 8.55 24.54 -12.32
N ASP A 48 7.93 25.53 -11.69
CA ASP A 48 8.47 26.15 -10.49
C ASP A 48 8.55 25.14 -9.32
N PRO A 49 9.51 25.30 -8.38
CA PRO A 49 9.74 24.32 -7.32
C PRO A 49 8.56 24.10 -6.37
N ILE A 50 7.69 25.11 -6.22
CA ILE A 50 6.52 25.07 -5.35
C ILE A 50 5.42 24.23 -5.99
N THR A 51 5.09 24.50 -7.26
CA THR A 51 4.15 23.69 -8.03
C THR A 51 4.65 22.25 -8.16
N ALA A 52 5.95 22.04 -8.39
CA ALA A 52 6.54 20.70 -8.39
C ALA A 52 6.40 19.99 -7.04
N ALA A 53 6.48 20.71 -5.91
CA ALA A 53 6.26 20.14 -4.58
C ALA A 53 4.80 19.68 -4.42
N ILE A 54 3.85 20.51 -4.85
CA ILE A 54 2.40 20.22 -4.78
C ILE A 54 2.08 18.99 -5.64
N ASP A 55 2.59 18.94 -6.86
CA ASP A 55 2.41 17.80 -7.76
C ASP A 55 3.05 16.54 -7.16
N GLY A 56 4.26 16.64 -6.62
CA GLY A 56 4.93 15.54 -5.91
C GLY A 56 4.12 15.05 -4.70
N PHE A 57 3.45 15.96 -3.99
CA PHE A 57 2.57 15.61 -2.89
C PHE A 57 1.32 14.87 -3.36
N ILE A 58 0.66 15.36 -4.41
CA ILE A 58 -0.51 14.70 -5.01
C ILE A 58 -0.13 13.29 -5.49
N VAL A 59 1.00 13.15 -6.17
CA VAL A 59 1.52 11.84 -6.62
C VAL A 59 1.73 10.90 -5.44
N SER A 60 2.30 11.39 -4.33
CA SER A 60 2.50 10.57 -3.12
C SER A 60 1.19 10.09 -2.51
N ILE A 61 0.13 10.91 -2.49
CA ILE A 61 -1.21 10.52 -2.04
C ILE A 61 -1.78 9.42 -2.93
N VAL A 62 -1.73 9.61 -4.24
CA VAL A 62 -2.27 8.64 -5.21
C VAL A 62 -1.53 7.31 -5.08
N TYR A 63 -0.20 7.35 -4.98
CA TYR A 63 0.62 6.16 -4.88
C TYR A 63 0.38 5.38 -3.58
N VAL A 64 0.39 6.07 -2.43
CA VAL A 64 0.08 5.44 -1.14
C VAL A 64 -1.35 4.90 -1.14
N GLY A 65 -2.32 5.68 -1.60
CA GLY A 65 -3.73 5.29 -1.69
C GLY A 65 -3.94 4.05 -2.54
N TYR A 66 -3.28 3.96 -3.70
CA TYR A 66 -3.33 2.79 -4.56
C TYR A 66 -2.78 1.53 -3.85
N ARG A 67 -1.63 1.65 -3.18
CA ARG A 67 -1.00 0.56 -2.42
C ARG A 67 -1.89 0.06 -1.27
N VAL A 68 -2.52 0.99 -0.56
CA VAL A 68 -3.47 0.69 0.52
C VAL A 68 -4.70 -0.05 -0.04
N LEU A 69 -5.28 0.44 -1.14
CA LEU A 69 -6.44 -0.20 -1.78
C LEU A 69 -6.12 -1.61 -2.31
N ASP A 70 -4.94 -1.82 -2.88
CA ASP A 70 -4.49 -3.15 -3.32
C ASP A 70 -4.38 -4.13 -2.14
N ALA A 71 -3.85 -3.67 -1.00
CA ALA A 71 -3.80 -4.47 0.22
C ALA A 71 -5.22 -4.85 0.69
N TYR A 72 -6.16 -3.89 0.71
CA TYR A 72 -7.56 -4.18 1.06
C TYR A 72 -8.23 -5.16 0.09
N ARG A 73 -7.98 -5.04 -1.21
CA ARG A 73 -8.52 -5.96 -2.23
C ARG A 73 -8.02 -7.39 -2.03
N LYS A 74 -6.72 -7.57 -1.79
CA LYS A 74 -6.13 -8.89 -1.51
C LYS A 74 -6.75 -9.54 -0.27
N ILE A 75 -7.00 -8.76 0.78
CA ILE A 75 -7.61 -9.29 2.00
C ILE A 75 -9.09 -9.65 1.79
N SER A 76 -9.83 -8.82 1.06
CA SER A 76 -11.22 -9.10 0.70
C SER A 76 -11.34 -10.40 -0.11
N LEU A 77 -10.43 -10.63 -1.07
CA LEU A 77 -10.35 -11.88 -1.83
C LEU A 77 -10.04 -13.08 -0.93
N HIS A 78 -9.08 -12.93 -0.01
CA HIS A 78 -8.73 -14.02 0.91
C HIS A 78 -9.90 -14.40 1.83
N ARG A 79 -10.65 -13.41 2.35
CA ARG A 79 -11.87 -13.66 3.14
C ARG A 79 -12.94 -14.40 2.33
N ARG A 80 -13.15 -14.00 1.06
CA ARG A 80 -14.13 -14.66 0.17
C ARG A 80 -13.75 -16.10 -0.17
N LEU A 81 -12.47 -16.41 -0.28
CA LEU A 81 -11.99 -17.77 -0.52
C LEU A 81 -12.16 -18.65 0.72
N GLN A 82 -11.89 -18.12 1.92
CA GLN A 82 -12.12 -18.84 3.17
C GLN A 82 -13.62 -19.10 3.42
N SER A 83 -14.51 -18.14 3.12
CA SER A 83 -15.95 -18.35 3.29
C SER A 83 -16.50 -19.43 2.35
N LYS A 84 -16.06 -19.45 1.08
CA LYS A 84 -16.45 -20.51 0.12
C LYS A 84 -15.96 -21.89 0.53
N SER A 85 -14.78 -22.00 1.13
CA SER A 85 -14.24 -23.28 1.61
C SER A 85 -15.01 -23.86 2.80
N ASN A 86 -15.69 -23.02 3.58
CA ASN A 86 -16.48 -23.46 4.73
C ASN A 86 -17.93 -23.83 4.37
N GLU A 87 -18.45 -23.37 3.21
CA GLU A 87 -19.77 -23.76 2.71
C GLU A 87 -19.76 -25.11 1.96
N SER A 88 -18.59 -25.61 1.57
CA SER A 88 -18.42 -26.89 0.86
C SER A 88 -18.14 -28.10 1.78
N LEU A 89 -18.29 -27.93 3.10
CA LEU A 89 -18.13 -28.95 4.15
C LEU A 89 -19.47 -29.21 4.82
#